data_AF-A0A6A8MMC3-F1
#
_entry.id   AF-A0A6A8MMC3-F1
#
_cell.length_a   1.000
_cell.length_b   1.000
_cell.length_c   1.000
_cell.angle_alpha   90.00
_cell.angle_beta   90.00
_cell.angle_gamma   90.00
#
_symmetry.space_group_name_H-M   'P 1'
#
loop_
_entity.id
_entity.type
_entity.pdbx_description
1 polymer ?
#
loop_
_entity_poly.entity_id
_entity_poly.type
_entity_poly.pdbx_seq_one_letter_code
_entity_poly.pdbx_strand_id
1 'polypeptide(L)'
;MIDDTYTVYNLAEKGSNPTDTLPFIDEFILEKPTIIFYGFSYRDFNVEKIESNILPDPNHEFTKIIENIDPKLNTINPKSATLKIIRNSFQNEVIFPDDTDEIITILNDTQLRNQVHLSDAPKLHIPSSDVNKRVKDMEKIISKVQDNNIKLILFVAPLNEHYLEIIPESEKNSFNLIVQELSKKYNVEIYDYSDKYVGLPIWADLVHVAYNKNAIIYSEDVAKIIINEIGK
;
A
#
# COMPACT_ATOMS: atom_id res chain seq x y z
N MET A 1 -18.37 -13.99 -32.19
CA MET A 1 -17.57 -13.15 -31.26
C MET A 1 -17.61 -13.89 -29.96
N ILE A 2 -16.47 -14.39 -29.48
CA ILE A 2 -16.41 -15.06 -28.20
C ILE A 2 -16.49 -13.93 -27.16
N ASP A 3 -17.59 -13.94 -26.41
CA ASP A 3 -17.82 -13.08 -25.26
C ASP A 3 -17.05 -13.70 -24.10
N ASP A 4 -15.74 -13.42 -24.03
CA ASP A 4 -14.91 -13.93 -22.94
C ASP A 4 -15.28 -13.18 -21.66
N THR A 5 -16.11 -13.81 -20.84
CA THR A 5 -16.48 -13.31 -19.52
C THR A 5 -15.34 -13.60 -18.54
N TYR A 6 -14.57 -12.58 -18.16
CA TYR A 6 -13.56 -12.69 -17.10
C TYR A 6 -14.17 -12.50 -15.73
N THR A 7 -13.74 -13.31 -14.76
CA THR A 7 -14.05 -13.10 -13.34
C THR A 7 -12.82 -12.54 -12.64
N VAL A 8 -12.99 -11.44 -11.92
CA VAL A 8 -11.90 -10.74 -11.23
C VAL A 8 -12.13 -10.83 -9.72
N TYR A 9 -11.12 -11.26 -8.99
CA TYR A 9 -11.12 -11.32 -7.53
C TYR A 9 -10.09 -10.33 -6.99
N ASN A 10 -10.52 -9.41 -6.12
CA ASN A 10 -9.59 -8.60 -5.35
C ASN A 10 -9.22 -9.35 -4.07
N LEU A 11 -7.98 -9.84 -4.01
CA LEU A 11 -7.44 -10.61 -2.89
C LEU A 11 -6.44 -9.79 -2.06
N ALA A 12 -6.32 -8.49 -2.33
CA ALA A 12 -5.40 -7.63 -1.61
C ALA A 12 -5.92 -7.32 -0.20
N GLU A 13 -5.05 -7.46 0.80
CA GLU A 13 -5.31 -7.04 2.16
C GLU A 13 -4.68 -5.66 2.41
N LYS A 14 -5.35 -4.80 3.17
CA LYS A 14 -4.90 -3.43 3.41
C LYS A 14 -3.54 -3.44 4.13
N GLY A 15 -2.52 -2.90 3.45
CA GLY A 15 -1.18 -2.76 4.01
C GLY A 15 -0.35 -4.06 4.03
N SER A 16 -0.80 -5.12 3.37
CA SER A 16 -0.02 -6.36 3.23
C SER A 16 1.26 -6.13 2.44
N ASN A 17 2.36 -6.75 2.89
CA ASN A 17 3.61 -6.83 2.13
C ASN A 17 3.87 -8.28 1.66
N PRO A 18 4.91 -8.57 0.86
CA PRO A 18 5.17 -9.92 0.35
C PRO A 18 5.32 -11.00 1.42
N THR A 19 5.76 -10.65 2.64
CA THR A 19 5.82 -11.60 3.77
C THR A 19 4.42 -12.03 4.20
N ASP A 20 3.47 -11.10 4.18
CA ASP A 20 2.09 -11.33 4.62
C ASP A 20 1.30 -12.08 3.55
N THR A 21 1.63 -11.87 2.26
CA THR A 21 0.97 -12.56 1.14
C THR A 21 1.45 -14.00 0.95
N LEU A 22 2.73 -14.29 1.25
CA LEU A 22 3.34 -15.61 0.98
C LEU A 22 2.57 -16.80 1.57
N PRO A 23 2.00 -16.76 2.80
CA PRO A 23 1.20 -17.86 3.33
C PRO A 23 -0.06 -18.20 2.53
N PHE A 24 -0.66 -17.22 1.85
CA PHE A 24 -1.92 -17.37 1.12
C PHE A 24 -1.72 -17.67 -0.38
N ILE A 25 -0.50 -17.58 -0.89
CA ILE A 25 -0.23 -17.73 -2.33
C ILE A 25 -0.67 -19.09 -2.87
N ASP A 26 -0.60 -20.15 -2.07
CA ASP A 26 -1.01 -21.49 -2.49
C ASP A 26 -2.53 -21.57 -2.70
N GLU A 27 -3.33 -20.82 -1.91
CA GLU A 27 -4.78 -20.69 -2.11
C GLU A 27 -5.08 -19.97 -3.43
N PHE A 28 -4.34 -18.90 -3.74
CA PHE A 28 -4.52 -18.18 -5.00
C PHE A 28 -4.17 -19.05 -6.22
N ILE A 29 -3.15 -19.91 -6.09
CA ILE A 29 -2.75 -20.86 -7.13
C ILE A 29 -3.81 -21.96 -7.31
N LEU A 30 -4.44 -22.43 -6.23
CA LEU A 30 -5.48 -23.47 -6.28
C LEU A 30 -6.71 -23.05 -7.09
N GLU A 31 -7.02 -21.75 -7.12
CA GLU A 31 -8.08 -21.17 -7.96
C GLU A 31 -7.74 -21.16 -9.46
N LYS A 32 -6.50 -21.54 -9.83
CA LYS A 32 -5.99 -21.62 -11.21
C LYS A 32 -6.30 -20.36 -12.04
N PRO A 33 -5.95 -19.16 -11.55
CA PRO A 33 -6.17 -17.94 -12.30
C PRO A 33 -5.33 -17.94 -13.58
N THR A 34 -5.85 -17.32 -14.64
CA THR A 34 -5.05 -17.07 -15.85
C THR A 34 -3.91 -16.10 -15.56
N ILE A 35 -4.18 -15.09 -14.72
CA ILE A 35 -3.25 -14.02 -14.37
C ILE A 35 -3.37 -13.72 -12.88
N ILE A 36 -2.23 -13.52 -12.22
CA ILE A 36 -2.12 -12.82 -10.94
C ILE A 36 -1.52 -11.43 -11.22
N PHE A 37 -2.25 -10.38 -10.84
CA PHE A 37 -1.80 -8.99 -10.94
C PHE A 37 -1.44 -8.50 -9.53
N TYR A 38 -0.15 -8.28 -9.28
CA TYR A 38 0.38 -8.00 -7.95
C TYR A 38 0.93 -6.59 -7.86
N GLY A 39 0.31 -5.74 -7.02
CA GLY A 39 0.75 -4.38 -6.74
C GLY A 39 1.77 -4.33 -5.60
N PHE A 40 2.81 -3.50 -5.74
CA PHE A 40 3.79 -3.21 -4.69
C PHE A 40 4.39 -1.81 -4.84
N SER A 41 5.11 -1.34 -3.84
CA SER A 41 5.71 0.00 -3.74
C SER A 41 6.98 -0.04 -2.88
N TYR A 42 7.60 1.12 -2.64
CA TYR A 42 8.73 1.24 -1.71
C TYR A 42 8.45 0.65 -0.32
N ARG A 43 7.22 0.79 0.18
CA ARG A 43 6.82 0.36 1.53
C ARG A 43 6.85 -1.17 1.67
N ASP A 44 6.66 -1.89 0.57
CA ASP A 44 6.63 -3.35 0.52
C ASP A 44 8.00 -3.98 0.75
N PHE A 45 9.09 -3.24 0.50
CA PHE A 45 10.46 -3.69 0.80
C PHE A 45 11.11 -2.93 1.95
N ASN A 46 10.36 -2.05 2.62
CA ASN A 46 10.82 -1.40 3.83
C ASN A 46 11.05 -2.42 4.94
N VAL A 47 12.13 -2.25 5.71
CA VAL A 47 12.40 -3.00 6.92
C VAL A 47 12.43 -2.00 8.07
N GLU A 48 11.62 -2.23 9.09
CA GLU A 48 11.66 -1.40 10.30
C GLU A 48 13.09 -1.45 10.88
N LYS A 49 13.72 -0.28 11.01
CA LYS A 49 14.89 -0.17 11.87
C LYS A 49 14.40 -0.44 13.29
N ILE A 50 14.82 -1.57 13.87
CA ILE A 50 14.61 -1.83 15.29
C ILE A 50 15.46 -0.80 16.04
N GLU A 51 14.89 0.36 16.35
CA GLU A 51 15.44 1.21 17.39
C GLU A 51 15.18 0.50 18.71
N SER A 52 16.25 0.07 19.37
CA SER A 52 16.18 -0.59 20.67
C SER A 52 15.73 0.42 21.72
N ASN A 53 14.42 0.63 21.91
CA ASN A 53 13.90 1.32 23.07
C ASN A 53 12.58 0.68 23.55
N ILE A 54 12.74 -0.15 24.58
CA ILE A 54 12.02 -0.21 25.87
C ILE A 54 10.56 0.28 25.82
N LEU A 55 9.63 -0.63 26.15
CA LEU A 55 8.18 -0.42 26.29
C LEU A 55 7.79 0.98 26.83
N PRO A 56 6.70 1.58 26.32
CA PRO A 56 6.26 2.90 26.76
C PRO A 56 5.78 2.89 28.22
N ASP A 57 6.08 3.96 28.96
CA ASP A 57 5.62 4.17 30.34
C ASP A 57 4.10 4.42 30.36
N PRO A 58 3.31 3.52 31.00
CA PRO A 58 1.86 3.62 31.02
C PRO A 58 1.33 4.93 31.65
N ASN A 59 2.04 5.49 32.64
CA ASN A 59 1.59 6.73 33.28
C ASN A 59 1.81 7.95 32.37
N HIS A 60 2.86 7.92 31.53
CA HIS A 60 3.09 8.96 30.53
C HIS A 60 2.02 8.94 29.44
N GLU A 61 1.58 7.76 29.01
CA GLU A 61 0.54 7.62 27.98
C GLU A 61 -0.87 7.97 28.51
N PHE A 62 -1.22 7.61 29.74
CA PHE A 62 -2.47 8.07 30.37
C PHE A 62 -2.50 9.57 30.62
N THR A 63 -1.36 10.18 30.96
CA THR A 63 -1.26 11.63 31.15
C THR A 63 -1.42 12.37 29.82
N LYS A 64 -0.83 11.86 28.73
CA LYS A 64 -1.12 12.33 27.36
C LYS A 64 -2.60 12.21 27.00
N ILE A 65 -3.32 11.16 27.42
CA ILE A 65 -4.76 11.02 27.13
C ILE A 65 -5.58 12.14 27.79
N ILE A 66 -5.25 12.49 29.05
CA ILE A 66 -5.94 13.56 29.79
C ILE A 66 -5.49 14.96 29.35
N GLU A 67 -4.22 15.14 29.01
CA GLU A 67 -3.67 16.42 28.54
C GLU A 67 -4.02 16.70 27.05
N ASN A 68 -4.29 15.68 26.24
CA ASN A 68 -4.81 15.81 24.86
C ASN A 68 -6.34 15.98 24.80
N ILE A 69 -7.01 16.21 25.93
CA ILE A 69 -8.35 16.79 25.92
C ILE A 69 -8.20 18.23 25.43
N ASP A 70 -8.32 18.42 24.10
CA ASP A 70 -8.32 19.75 23.48
C ASP A 70 -9.46 20.57 24.13
N PRO A 71 -9.21 21.77 24.66
CA PRO A 71 -10.26 22.67 25.13
C PRO A 71 -11.30 23.02 24.04
N LYS A 72 -11.03 22.74 22.76
CA LYS A 72 -12.01 22.80 21.67
C LYS A 72 -13.03 21.65 21.67
N LEU A 73 -12.88 20.63 22.51
CA LEU A 73 -13.94 19.64 22.75
C LEU A 73 -15.22 20.27 23.31
N ASN A 74 -15.15 21.49 23.84
CA ASN A 74 -16.33 22.29 24.18
C ASN A 74 -17.15 22.76 22.95
N THR A 75 -16.64 22.58 21.73
CA THR A 75 -17.31 22.96 20.46
C THR A 75 -17.76 21.78 19.62
N ILE A 76 -17.37 20.56 19.99
CA ILE A 76 -17.82 19.33 19.35
C ILE A 76 -18.98 18.77 20.17
N ASN A 77 -20.01 18.22 19.52
CA ASN A 77 -21.08 17.51 20.22
C ASN A 77 -20.44 16.50 21.20
N PRO A 78 -20.69 16.63 22.52
CA PRO A 78 -20.07 15.77 23.53
C PRO A 78 -20.27 14.30 23.22
N LYS A 79 -21.42 13.96 22.62
CA LYS A 79 -21.76 12.60 22.19
C LYS A 79 -20.80 12.07 21.11
N SER A 80 -20.39 12.89 20.15
CA SER A 80 -19.47 12.50 19.07
C SER A 80 -18.04 12.36 19.57
N ALA A 81 -17.61 13.23 20.48
CA ALA A 81 -16.30 13.14 21.13
C ALA A 81 -16.18 11.87 21.98
N THR A 82 -17.16 11.62 22.86
CA THR A 82 -17.21 10.41 23.67
C THR A 82 -17.29 9.15 22.80
N LEU A 83 -18.07 9.16 21.71
CA LEU A 83 -18.17 8.03 20.80
C LEU A 83 -16.84 7.72 20.08
N LYS A 84 -16.08 8.75 19.67
CA LYS A 84 -14.76 8.56 19.04
C LYS A 84 -13.73 8.00 20.03
N ILE A 85 -13.77 8.46 21.28
CA ILE A 85 -12.90 7.95 22.35
C ILE A 85 -13.24 6.49 22.66
N ILE A 86 -14.52 6.16 22.83
CA ILE A 86 -15.00 4.78 23.04
C ILE A 86 -14.56 3.89 21.88
N ARG A 87 -14.79 4.31 20.62
CA ARG A 87 -14.35 3.54 19.44
C ARG A 87 -12.84 3.28 19.44
N ASN A 88 -12.02 4.29 19.69
CA ASN A 88 -10.56 4.12 19.76
C ASN A 88 -10.13 3.18 20.89
N SER A 89 -10.83 3.20 22.03
CA SER A 89 -10.54 2.29 23.15
C SER A 89 -10.95 0.83 22.90
N PHE A 90 -11.89 0.58 21.98
CA PHE A 90 -12.40 -0.76 21.64
C PHE A 90 -12.05 -1.19 20.20
N GLN A 91 -11.07 -0.56 19.53
CA GLN A 91 -10.69 -0.83 18.14
C GLN A 91 -10.34 -2.31 17.83
N ASN A 92 -10.01 -3.11 18.86
CA ASN A 92 -9.68 -4.53 18.70
C ASN A 92 -10.87 -5.49 18.96
N GLU A 93 -12.08 -4.97 19.25
CA GLU A 93 -13.29 -5.78 19.39
C GLU A 93 -14.29 -5.44 18.27
N VAL A 94 -14.82 -6.47 17.59
CA VAL A 94 -15.75 -6.39 16.42
C VAL A 94 -17.14 -5.87 16.85
N ILE A 95 -17.19 -4.67 17.43
CA ILE A 95 -18.41 -4.06 17.99
C ILE A 95 -18.80 -2.80 17.20
N PHE A 96 -17.88 -2.20 16.45
CA PHE A 96 -18.14 -1.09 15.54
C PHE A 96 -17.70 -1.45 14.11
N PRO A 97 -18.46 -1.10 13.06
CA PRO A 97 -17.98 -1.24 11.70
C PRO A 97 -16.73 -0.37 11.51
N ASP A 98 -15.74 -0.90 10.79
CA ASP A 98 -14.53 -0.15 10.42
C ASP A 98 -14.91 1.15 9.70
N ASP A 99 -14.18 2.23 10.00
CA ASP A 99 -14.19 3.44 9.16
C ASP A 99 -13.56 3.05 7.81
N THR A 100 -14.38 2.45 6.96
CA THR A 100 -14.25 2.53 5.51
C THR A 100 -14.66 3.95 5.14
N ASP A 101 -13.84 4.93 5.51
CA ASP A 101 -13.84 6.20 4.79
C ASP A 101 -13.53 5.82 3.34
N GLU A 102 -14.58 5.68 2.53
CA GLU A 102 -14.44 5.57 1.09
C GLU A 102 -13.53 6.73 0.70
N ILE A 103 -12.36 6.39 0.14
CA ILE A 103 -11.26 7.29 -0.21
C ILE A 103 -11.70 8.15 -1.43
N ILE A 104 -12.87 8.78 -1.37
CA ILE A 104 -13.54 9.45 -2.49
C ILE A 104 -13.01 10.87 -2.65
N THR A 105 -12.52 11.47 -1.57
CA THR A 105 -12.10 12.87 -1.57
C THR A 105 -10.75 13.01 -2.25
N ILE A 106 -10.70 13.80 -3.32
CA ILE A 106 -9.46 14.28 -3.90
C ILE A 106 -8.98 15.47 -3.06
N LEU A 107 -7.78 15.35 -2.51
CA LEU A 107 -7.15 16.43 -1.75
C LEU A 107 -6.50 17.44 -2.70
N ASN A 108 -6.53 18.71 -2.30
CA ASN A 108 -5.75 19.72 -2.98
C ASN A 108 -4.27 19.66 -2.58
N ASP A 109 -3.44 20.33 -3.37
CA ASP A 109 -1.99 20.37 -3.19
C ASP A 109 -1.56 20.81 -1.78
N THR A 110 -2.20 21.84 -1.21
CA THR A 110 -1.88 22.30 0.15
C THR A 110 -2.18 21.24 1.21
N GLN A 111 -3.29 20.50 1.06
CA GLN A 111 -3.64 19.41 1.97
C GLN A 111 -2.64 18.25 1.87
N LEU A 112 -2.20 17.90 0.65
CA LEU A 112 -1.19 16.86 0.43
C LEU A 112 0.17 17.26 1.00
N ARG A 113 0.63 18.50 0.75
CA ARG A 113 1.89 19.01 1.33
C ARG A 113 1.88 18.97 2.85
N ASN A 114 0.74 19.23 3.50
CA ASN A 114 0.63 19.16 4.95
C ASN A 114 0.79 17.73 5.51
N GLN A 115 0.60 16.69 4.70
CA GLN A 115 0.80 15.29 5.10
C GLN A 115 2.27 14.85 5.07
N VAL A 116 3.14 15.60 4.39
CA VAL A 116 4.57 15.27 4.22
C VAL A 116 5.25 14.98 5.54
N HIS A 117 4.98 15.79 6.57
CA HIS A 117 5.57 15.63 7.91
C HIS A 117 5.11 14.38 8.66
N LEU A 118 3.98 13.79 8.26
CA LEU A 118 3.43 12.55 8.83
C LEU A 118 3.83 11.31 8.04
N SER A 119 4.50 11.49 6.90
CA SER A 119 4.89 10.41 6.01
C SER A 119 5.98 9.51 6.61
N ASP A 120 5.91 8.22 6.30
CA ASP A 120 6.95 7.24 6.58
C ASP A 120 8.09 7.27 5.53
N ALA A 121 7.92 7.96 4.40
CA ALA A 121 8.91 8.02 3.32
C ALA A 121 10.34 8.37 3.76
N PRO A 122 10.59 9.38 4.62
CA PRO A 122 11.96 9.69 5.07
C PRO A 122 12.58 8.61 5.97
N LYS A 123 11.75 7.74 6.55
CA LYS A 123 12.16 6.67 7.46
C LYS A 123 12.34 5.33 6.74
N LEU A 124 12.05 5.27 5.45
CA LEU A 124 12.22 4.05 4.67
C LEU A 124 13.66 3.55 4.78
N HIS A 125 13.77 2.25 4.91
CA HIS A 125 15.02 1.52 4.86
C HIS A 125 14.78 0.26 4.05
N ILE A 126 15.38 0.22 2.87
CA ILE A 126 15.28 -0.84 1.88
C ILE A 126 16.69 -1.43 1.73
N PRO A 127 17.04 -2.44 2.56
CA PRO A 127 18.27 -3.20 2.38
C PRO A 127 18.32 -3.86 1.01
N SER A 128 19.53 -4.25 0.58
CA SER A 128 19.72 -5.03 -0.64
C SER A 128 18.95 -6.36 -0.61
N SER A 129 18.64 -6.88 -1.80
CA SER A 129 17.89 -8.12 -2.01
C SER A 129 18.43 -9.31 -1.21
N ASP A 130 19.75 -9.44 -1.11
CA ASP A 130 20.43 -10.53 -0.38
C ASP A 130 20.08 -10.61 1.10
N VAL A 131 19.73 -9.50 1.74
CA VAL A 131 19.42 -9.45 3.19
C VAL A 131 17.96 -9.11 3.47
N ASN A 132 17.24 -8.55 2.50
CA ASN A 132 15.86 -8.15 2.67
C ASN A 132 14.90 -9.36 2.62
N LYS A 133 14.35 -9.75 3.76
CA LYS A 133 13.39 -10.88 3.86
C LYS A 133 12.16 -10.66 2.97
N ARG A 134 11.64 -9.44 2.86
CA ARG A 134 10.46 -9.15 2.04
C ARG A 134 10.74 -9.36 0.55
N VAL A 135 11.96 -9.06 0.10
CA VAL A 135 12.41 -9.41 -1.26
C VAL A 135 12.48 -10.92 -1.45
N LYS A 136 13.09 -11.66 -0.51
CA LYS A 136 13.14 -13.13 -0.56
C LYS A 136 11.76 -13.79 -0.57
N ASP A 137 10.78 -13.19 0.09
CA ASP A 137 9.42 -13.71 0.09
C ASP A 137 8.70 -13.37 -1.23
N MET A 138 8.94 -12.19 -1.81
CA MET A 138 8.51 -11.88 -3.19
C MET A 138 9.09 -12.87 -4.21
N GLU A 139 10.38 -13.18 -4.10
CA GLU A 139 11.03 -14.20 -4.94
C GLU A 139 10.34 -15.56 -4.87
N LYS A 140 9.94 -16.00 -3.68
CA LYS A 140 9.19 -17.25 -3.50
C LYS A 140 7.78 -17.18 -4.09
N ILE A 141 7.09 -16.04 -3.93
CA ILE A 141 5.78 -15.82 -4.56
C ILE A 141 5.92 -15.96 -6.08
N ILE A 142 6.90 -15.28 -6.69
CA ILE A 142 7.13 -15.34 -8.14
C ILE A 142 7.40 -16.78 -8.59
N SER A 143 8.33 -17.48 -7.94
CA SER A 143 8.63 -18.88 -8.28
C SER A 143 7.41 -19.78 -8.16
N LYS A 144 6.68 -19.75 -7.03
CA LYS A 144 5.50 -20.59 -6.83
C LYS A 144 4.43 -20.39 -7.90
N VAL A 145 4.18 -19.13 -8.27
CA VAL A 145 3.18 -18.79 -9.28
C VAL A 145 3.63 -19.28 -10.66
N GLN A 146 4.88 -19.03 -11.04
CA GLN A 146 5.43 -19.44 -12.34
C GLN A 146 5.56 -20.97 -12.47
N ASP A 147 5.95 -21.67 -11.40
CA ASP A 147 6.05 -23.14 -11.37
C ASP A 147 4.70 -23.83 -11.62
N ASN A 148 3.60 -23.13 -11.36
CA ASN A 148 2.24 -23.58 -11.65
C ASN A 148 1.71 -23.10 -13.02
N ASN A 149 2.58 -22.56 -13.88
CA ASN A 149 2.26 -22.02 -15.20
C ASN A 149 1.20 -20.90 -15.17
N ILE A 150 1.15 -20.13 -14.07
CA ILE A 150 0.30 -18.96 -13.93
C ILE A 150 1.10 -17.72 -14.32
N LYS A 151 0.50 -16.84 -15.13
CA LYS A 151 1.13 -15.58 -15.51
C LYS A 151 1.10 -14.61 -14.33
N LEU A 152 2.27 -14.13 -13.92
CA LEU A 152 2.41 -13.09 -12.91
C LEU A 152 2.75 -11.76 -13.57
N ILE A 153 1.99 -10.71 -13.25
CA ILE A 153 2.29 -9.33 -13.60
C ILE A 153 2.61 -8.59 -12.31
N LEU A 154 3.77 -7.96 -12.25
CA LEU A 154 4.13 -7.09 -11.15
C LEU A 154 3.85 -5.64 -11.53
N PHE A 155 3.31 -4.87 -10.59
CA PHE A 155 2.88 -3.50 -10.80
C PHE A 155 3.41 -2.60 -9.68
N VAL A 156 4.23 -1.61 -10.02
CA VAL A 156 4.67 -0.61 -9.04
C VAL A 156 3.57 0.44 -8.91
N ALA A 157 2.92 0.49 -7.75
CA ALA A 157 1.82 1.41 -7.50
C ALA A 157 2.28 2.87 -7.58
N PRO A 158 1.46 3.75 -8.16
CA PRO A 158 1.81 5.17 -8.31
C PRO A 158 1.81 5.87 -6.95
N LEU A 159 2.71 6.84 -6.77
CA LEU A 159 2.84 7.64 -5.56
C LEU A 159 2.73 9.13 -5.87
N ASN A 160 2.24 9.91 -4.91
CA ASN A 160 2.14 11.36 -5.08
C ASN A 160 3.54 12.00 -5.14
N GLU A 161 3.66 13.11 -5.88
CA GLU A 161 4.91 13.86 -6.04
C GLU A 161 5.57 14.23 -4.70
N HIS A 162 4.79 14.68 -3.71
CA HIS A 162 5.31 15.09 -2.40
C HIS A 162 5.84 13.90 -1.61
N TYR A 163 5.35 12.68 -1.85
CA TYR A 163 5.90 11.47 -1.26
C TYR A 163 7.21 11.09 -1.94
N LEU A 164 7.24 11.11 -3.27
CA LEU A 164 8.44 10.77 -4.05
C LEU A 164 9.61 11.71 -3.77
N GLU A 165 9.35 13.01 -3.57
CA GLU A 165 10.38 14.02 -3.28
C GLU A 165 11.13 13.78 -1.96
N ILE A 166 10.46 13.18 -0.96
CA ILE A 166 11.02 13.00 0.39
C ILE A 166 11.60 11.60 0.65
N ILE A 167 11.45 10.65 -0.29
CA ILE A 167 12.15 9.36 -0.21
C ILE A 167 13.65 9.63 -0.38
N PRO A 168 14.52 9.12 0.52
CA PRO A 168 15.96 9.28 0.35
C PRO A 168 16.45 8.63 -0.94
N GLU A 169 17.38 9.30 -1.63
CA GLU A 169 17.89 8.84 -2.93
C GLU A 169 18.55 7.45 -2.84
N SER A 170 19.16 7.11 -1.69
CA SER A 170 19.67 5.76 -1.44
C SER A 170 18.58 4.70 -1.51
N GLU A 171 17.42 4.97 -0.93
CA GLU A 171 16.30 4.04 -0.91
C GLU A 171 15.64 3.92 -2.29
N LYS A 172 15.60 5.01 -3.07
CA LYS A 172 15.19 4.98 -4.47
C LYS A 172 16.06 4.05 -5.31
N ASN A 173 17.38 4.19 -5.15
CA ASN A 173 18.35 3.35 -5.85
C ASN A 173 18.24 1.87 -5.42
N SER A 174 18.11 1.59 -4.12
CA SER A 174 17.92 0.22 -3.61
C SER A 174 16.66 -0.43 -4.20
N PHE A 175 15.53 0.29 -4.18
CA PHE A 175 14.27 -0.21 -4.75
C PHE A 175 14.41 -0.50 -6.25
N ASN A 176 14.98 0.43 -7.03
CA ASN A 176 15.16 0.27 -8.46
C ASN A 176 16.05 -0.94 -8.81
N LEU A 177 17.11 -1.17 -8.02
CA LEU A 177 17.95 -2.36 -8.17
C LEU A 177 17.17 -3.65 -7.91
N ILE A 178 16.38 -3.70 -6.83
CA ILE A 178 15.52 -4.86 -6.52
C ILE A 178 14.55 -5.13 -7.68
N VAL A 179 13.86 -4.10 -8.19
CA VAL A 179 12.91 -4.24 -9.31
C VAL A 179 13.61 -4.80 -10.56
N GLN A 180 14.80 -4.28 -10.89
CA GLN A 180 15.57 -4.77 -12.04
C GLN A 180 16.06 -6.21 -11.85
N GLU A 181 16.47 -6.58 -10.63
CA GLU A 181 16.90 -7.94 -10.29
C GLU A 181 15.74 -8.93 -10.41
N LEU A 182 14.56 -8.60 -9.85
CA LEU A 182 13.37 -9.43 -9.95
C LEU A 182 12.97 -9.66 -11.41
N SER A 183 12.91 -8.59 -12.21
CA SER A 183 12.56 -8.69 -13.63
C SER A 183 13.53 -9.59 -14.39
N LYS A 184 14.85 -9.39 -14.22
CA LYS A 184 15.88 -10.17 -14.93
C LYS A 184 15.95 -11.62 -14.48
N LYS A 185 15.90 -11.87 -13.17
CA LYS A 185 16.07 -13.21 -12.58
C LYS A 185 14.90 -14.13 -12.90
N TYR A 186 13.68 -13.60 -12.89
CA TYR A 186 12.45 -14.39 -13.08
C TYR A 186 11.78 -14.18 -14.43
N ASN A 187 12.35 -13.32 -15.29
CA ASN A 187 11.76 -12.93 -16.57
C ASN A 187 10.29 -12.51 -16.41
N VAL A 188 10.02 -11.72 -15.37
CA VAL A 188 8.67 -11.23 -15.04
C VAL A 188 8.48 -9.82 -15.58
N GLU A 189 7.29 -9.56 -16.13
CA GLU A 189 6.91 -8.24 -16.63
C GLU A 189 6.56 -7.34 -15.44
N ILE A 190 7.22 -6.18 -15.37
CA ILE A 190 7.00 -5.19 -14.32
C ILE A 190 6.56 -3.88 -14.95
N TYR A 191 5.34 -3.46 -14.63
CA TYR A 191 4.79 -2.17 -15.01
C TYR A 191 5.09 -1.15 -13.91
N ASP A 192 6.08 -0.30 -14.13
CA ASP A 192 6.44 0.75 -13.18
C ASP A 192 5.59 2.00 -13.38
N TYR A 193 4.65 2.24 -12.47
CA TYR A 193 3.78 3.42 -12.48
C TYR A 193 4.12 4.41 -11.36
N SER A 194 5.25 4.23 -10.67
CA SER A 194 5.62 4.99 -9.46
C SER A 194 5.46 6.51 -9.63
N ASP A 195 5.87 7.08 -10.76
CA ASP A 195 5.80 8.52 -11.07
C ASP A 195 4.75 8.89 -12.14
N LYS A 196 3.97 7.91 -12.64
CA LYS A 196 3.13 8.08 -13.84
C LYS A 196 2.10 9.21 -13.73
N TYR A 197 1.58 9.46 -12.53
CA TYR A 197 0.52 10.44 -12.27
C TYR A 197 0.98 11.66 -11.45
N VAL A 198 2.30 11.93 -11.44
CA VAL A 198 2.85 13.15 -10.84
C VAL A 198 2.15 14.38 -11.43
N GLY A 199 1.83 15.36 -10.58
CA GLY A 199 1.11 16.58 -10.95
C GLY A 199 -0.40 16.43 -11.24
N LEU A 200 -0.96 15.22 -11.24
CA LEU A 200 -2.41 15.05 -11.46
C LEU A 200 -3.21 15.23 -10.15
N PRO A 201 -4.36 15.92 -10.17
CA PRO A 201 -5.22 16.10 -9.00
C PRO A 201 -6.15 14.89 -8.81
N ILE A 202 -5.58 13.73 -8.49
CA ILE A 202 -6.31 12.46 -8.34
C ILE A 202 -6.10 11.77 -6.99
N TRP A 203 -5.33 12.40 -6.10
CA TRP A 203 -4.82 11.79 -4.87
C TRP A 203 -5.75 12.02 -3.70
N ALA A 204 -5.94 10.98 -2.89
CA ALA A 204 -6.63 11.11 -1.61
C ALA A 204 -5.68 11.22 -0.42
N ASP A 205 -4.45 10.75 -0.58
CA ASP A 205 -3.33 11.05 0.29
C ASP A 205 -2.02 10.88 -0.51
N LEU A 206 -0.89 10.90 0.19
CA LEU A 206 0.43 10.79 -0.41
C LEU A 206 0.73 9.46 -1.12
N VAL A 207 -0.01 8.39 -0.82
CA VAL A 207 0.27 7.03 -1.32
C VAL A 207 -0.93 6.34 -1.96
N HIS A 208 -2.13 6.94 -1.91
CA HIS A 208 -3.36 6.40 -2.48
C HIS A 208 -4.01 7.35 -3.48
N VAL A 209 -4.35 6.80 -4.65
CA VAL A 209 -5.26 7.42 -5.62
C VAL A 209 -6.69 7.38 -5.06
N ALA A 210 -7.44 8.47 -5.23
CA ALA A 210 -8.81 8.57 -4.77
C ALA A 210 -9.74 7.62 -5.55
N TYR A 211 -10.66 6.97 -4.85
CA TYR A 211 -11.82 6.29 -5.42
C TYR A 211 -12.85 7.31 -5.90
N ASN A 212 -12.52 8.00 -7.00
CA ASN A 212 -13.29 9.11 -7.52
C ASN A 212 -13.42 9.02 -9.05
N LYS A 213 -14.55 9.45 -9.62
CA LYS A 213 -14.75 9.49 -11.09
C LYS A 213 -13.70 10.35 -11.80
N ASN A 214 -13.20 11.39 -11.17
CA ASN A 214 -12.14 12.25 -11.71
C ASN A 214 -10.74 11.59 -11.64
N ALA A 215 -10.62 10.49 -10.90
CA ALA A 215 -9.41 9.68 -10.77
C ALA A 215 -9.51 8.34 -11.54
N ILE A 216 -10.57 8.14 -12.33
CA ILE A 216 -10.84 6.87 -13.03
C ILE A 216 -9.73 6.44 -13.99
N ILE A 217 -8.92 7.39 -14.46
CA ILE A 217 -7.77 7.15 -15.34
C ILE A 217 -6.82 6.08 -14.77
N TYR A 218 -6.64 6.03 -13.45
CA TYR A 218 -5.83 5.01 -12.79
C TYR A 218 -6.40 3.61 -13.05
N SER A 219 -7.69 3.42 -12.78
CA SER A 219 -8.38 2.15 -12.98
C SER A 219 -8.46 1.76 -14.45
N GLU A 220 -8.70 2.70 -15.35
CA GLU A 220 -8.71 2.46 -16.79
C GLU A 220 -7.34 1.97 -17.29
N ASP A 221 -6.25 2.57 -16.82
CA ASP A 221 -4.91 2.19 -17.26
C ASP A 221 -4.46 0.84 -16.67
N VAL A 222 -4.80 0.55 -15.41
CA VAL A 222 -4.60 -0.79 -14.83
C VAL A 222 -5.40 -1.84 -15.60
N ALA A 223 -6.66 -1.56 -15.93
CA ALA A 223 -7.49 -2.45 -16.72
C ALA A 223 -6.91 -2.70 -18.12
N LYS A 224 -6.37 -1.66 -18.78
CA LYS A 224 -5.70 -1.79 -20.08
C LYS A 224 -4.48 -2.71 -19.99
N ILE A 225 -3.67 -2.61 -18.92
CA ILE A 225 -2.56 -3.55 -18.72
C ILE A 225 -3.08 -4.98 -18.67
N ILE A 226 -4.06 -5.25 -17.80
CA ILE A 226 -4.60 -6.60 -17.60
C ILE A 226 -5.17 -7.15 -18.92
N ILE A 227 -5.99 -6.38 -19.64
CA ILE A 227 -6.59 -6.80 -20.91
C ILE A 227 -5.52 -7.10 -21.96
N ASN A 228 -4.49 -6.25 -22.07
CA ASN A 228 -3.39 -6.48 -22.99
C ASN A 228 -2.62 -7.76 -22.65
N GLU A 229 -2.44 -8.06 -21.37
CA GLU A 229 -1.75 -9.27 -20.93
C GLU A 229 -2.56 -10.55 -21.10
N ILE A 230 -3.89 -10.47 -21.04
CA ILE A 230 -4.77 -11.61 -21.34
C ILE A 230 -4.71 -11.96 -22.84
N GLY A 231 -4.54 -10.96 -23.71
CA GLY A 231 -4.48 -11.15 -25.16
C GLY A 231 -3.13 -11.62 -25.72
N LYS A 232 -2.09 -11.74 -24.87
CA LYS A 232 -0.74 -12.22 -25.23
C LYS A 232 -0.61 -13.71 -24.93
#